data_AF-W9QGZ9-F1
#
_entry.id   AF-W9QGZ9-F1
#
_cell.length_a   1.000
_cell.length_b   1.000
_cell.length_c   1.000
_cell.angle_alpha   90.00
_cell.angle_beta   90.00
_cell.angle_gamma   90.00
#
_symmetry.space_group_name_H-M   'P 1'
#
loop_
_entity.id
_entity.type
_entity.pdbx_description
1 polymer ?
#
loop_
_entity_poly.entity_id
_entity_poly.type
_entity_poly.pdbx_seq_one_letter_code
_entity_poly.pdbx_strand_id
1 'polypeptide(L)'
;MAMGRRGKVESAIGDLDRAVELSPENARAFCLLEECYEAKKMEAEVRKAYEDALRIEPELALAREALDRLVSMATKMANVEKAEELLEKLRSASWDAVVQDMEDLKDFSKKQGASEADDLNHWDISFWSERLPRVTMKKKITEELRPYFSLPKVMDGLFNLAKTLFGIEIKPANGLAPVWNKDVRFYCVKDSSANPIAYFYFDPYTRPSEKRGGAWMDEVVSRSRVLSRNDSESFQFCWTTLFYSLAYDFGSK
;
A
#
# COMPACT_ATOMS: atom_id res chain seq x y z
N MET A 1 24.20 -30.25 -18.23
CA MET A 1 25.07 -29.42 -17.37
C MET A 1 24.46 -29.07 -16.00
N ALA A 2 23.13 -29.06 -15.81
CA ALA A 2 22.49 -28.70 -14.53
C ALA A 2 22.71 -29.71 -13.37
N MET A 3 22.79 -31.02 -13.65
CA MET A 3 23.01 -32.05 -12.61
C MET A 3 24.32 -31.87 -11.84
N GLY A 4 25.40 -31.44 -12.50
CA GLY A 4 26.72 -31.28 -11.86
C GLY A 4 26.82 -30.07 -10.93
N ARG A 5 25.95 -29.05 -11.08
CA ARG A 5 25.88 -27.92 -10.14
C ARG A 5 25.05 -28.29 -8.89
N ARG A 6 23.92 -28.99 -9.06
CA ARG A 6 23.08 -29.46 -7.94
C ARG A 6 23.81 -30.40 -6.99
N GLY A 7 24.56 -31.36 -7.52
CA GLY A 7 25.35 -32.29 -6.68
C GLY A 7 26.47 -31.60 -5.88
N LYS A 8 27.01 -30.49 -6.39
CA LYS A 8 28.00 -29.67 -5.65
C LYS A 8 27.37 -28.88 -4.50
N VAL A 9 26.16 -28.35 -4.71
CA VAL A 9 25.40 -27.66 -3.66
C VAL A 9 25.03 -28.63 -2.53
N GLU A 10 24.67 -29.88 -2.85
CA GLU A 10 24.39 -30.91 -1.83
C GLU A 10 25.61 -31.28 -0.99
N SER A 11 26.77 -31.43 -1.63
CA SER A 11 28.02 -31.66 -0.91
C SER A 11 28.37 -30.47 -0.02
N ALA A 12 28.23 -29.25 -0.54
CA ALA A 12 28.51 -28.02 0.19
C ALA A 12 27.61 -27.85 1.42
N ILE A 13 26.32 -28.18 1.30
CA ILE A 13 25.39 -28.20 2.45
C ILE A 13 25.88 -29.17 3.52
N GLY A 14 26.23 -30.40 3.15
CA GLY A 14 26.70 -31.39 4.12
C GLY A 14 28.01 -30.97 4.83
N ASP A 15 28.92 -30.32 4.11
CA ASP A 15 30.17 -29.80 4.67
C ASP A 15 29.91 -28.60 5.60
N LEU A 16 28.99 -27.71 5.23
CA LEU A 16 28.61 -26.54 6.02
C LEU A 16 27.78 -26.90 7.25
N ASP A 17 26.87 -27.87 7.16
CA ASP A 17 26.13 -28.42 8.30
C ASP A 17 27.11 -28.97 9.34
N ARG A 18 28.11 -29.75 8.90
CA ARG A 18 29.17 -30.23 9.79
C ARG A 18 30.04 -29.10 10.34
N ALA A 19 30.30 -28.04 9.57
CA ALA A 19 31.04 -26.88 10.05
C ALA A 19 30.28 -26.12 11.15
N VAL A 20 28.96 -26.00 11.01
CA VAL A 20 28.07 -25.42 12.02
C VAL A 20 28.01 -26.29 13.28
N GLU A 21 27.94 -27.61 13.14
CA GLU A 21 27.99 -28.56 14.28
C GLU A 21 29.31 -28.45 15.06
N LEU A 22 30.43 -28.32 14.35
CA LEU A 22 31.77 -28.23 14.94
C LEU A 22 32.09 -26.83 15.49
N SER A 23 31.47 -25.78 14.96
CA SER A 23 31.71 -24.39 15.36
C SER A 23 30.42 -23.58 15.36
N PRO A 24 29.59 -23.72 16.42
CA PRO A 24 28.28 -23.08 16.50
C PRO A 24 28.31 -21.55 16.57
N GLU A 25 29.48 -20.94 16.80
CA GLU A 25 29.66 -19.49 16.88
C GLU A 25 30.10 -18.87 15.53
N ASN A 26 30.18 -19.67 14.46
CA ASN A 26 30.63 -19.19 13.16
C ASN A 26 29.46 -18.65 12.32
N ALA A 27 29.13 -17.36 12.49
CA ALA A 27 28.08 -16.68 11.73
C ALA A 27 28.27 -16.79 10.20
N ARG A 28 29.52 -16.82 9.72
CA ARG A 28 29.84 -16.93 8.30
C ARG A 28 29.48 -18.30 7.72
N ALA A 29 29.55 -19.37 8.51
CA ALA A 29 29.10 -20.70 8.09
C ALA A 29 27.59 -20.73 7.86
N PHE A 30 26.81 -20.05 8.70
CA PHE A 30 25.37 -19.90 8.52
C PHE A 30 25.00 -19.10 7.26
N CYS A 31 25.73 -18.02 6.95
CA CYS A 31 25.52 -17.27 5.70
C CYS A 31 25.83 -18.11 4.44
N LEU A 32 26.91 -18.89 4.45
CA LEU A 32 27.24 -19.75 3.29
C LEU A 32 26.25 -20.91 3.14
N LEU A 33 25.72 -21.41 4.26
CA LEU A 33 24.70 -22.45 4.27
C LEU A 33 23.39 -21.92 3.68
N GLU A 34 23.06 -20.67 3.98
CA GLU A 34 21.93 -19.96 3.42
C GLU A 34 22.01 -19.81 1.90
N GLU A 35 23.13 -19.33 1.33
CA GLU A 35 23.34 -19.27 -0.13
C GLU A 35 23.07 -20.64 -0.80
N CYS A 36 23.43 -21.73 -0.11
CA CYS A 36 23.18 -23.08 -0.59
C CYS A 36 21.71 -23.51 -0.48
N TYR A 37 21.01 -23.11 0.58
CA TYR A 37 19.58 -23.38 0.75
C TYR A 37 18.70 -22.51 -0.17
N GLU A 38 19.08 -21.26 -0.44
CA GLU A 38 18.44 -20.41 -1.45
C GLU A 38 18.55 -21.04 -2.84
N ALA A 39 19.74 -21.53 -3.21
CA ALA A 39 19.94 -22.25 -4.47
C ALA A 39 19.06 -23.52 -4.59
N LYS A 40 18.61 -24.07 -3.46
CA LYS A 40 17.67 -25.20 -3.38
C LYS A 40 16.20 -24.81 -3.20
N LYS A 41 15.88 -23.52 -3.02
CA LYS A 41 14.54 -23.02 -2.69
C LYS A 41 13.96 -23.62 -1.40
N MET A 42 14.81 -23.87 -0.41
CA MET A 42 14.45 -24.42 0.90
C MET A 42 14.19 -23.29 1.90
N GLU A 43 13.06 -22.60 1.75
CA GLU A 43 12.76 -21.33 2.44
C GLU A 43 12.68 -21.45 3.97
N ALA A 44 12.26 -22.61 4.50
CA ALA A 44 12.17 -22.82 5.95
C ALA A 44 13.55 -22.92 6.61
N GLU A 45 14.48 -23.57 5.91
CA GLU A 45 15.86 -23.77 6.31
C GLU A 45 16.69 -22.48 6.15
N VAL A 46 16.43 -21.71 5.09
CA VAL A 46 16.98 -20.34 4.90
C VAL A 46 16.61 -19.44 6.08
N ARG A 47 15.32 -19.43 6.46
CA ARG A 47 14.85 -18.61 7.60
C ARG A 47 15.59 -18.99 8.88
N LYS A 48 15.66 -20.29 9.18
CA LYS A 48 16.30 -20.79 10.39
C LYS A 48 17.79 -20.41 10.43
N ALA A 49 18.50 -20.54 9.31
CA ALA A 49 19.89 -20.15 9.21
C ALA A 49 20.12 -18.64 9.49
N TYR A 50 19.22 -17.77 9.01
CA TYR A 50 19.27 -16.33 9.33
C TYR A 50 18.98 -16.02 10.80
N GLU A 51 18.00 -16.70 11.41
CA GLU A 51 17.71 -16.57 12.84
C GLU A 51 18.90 -17.01 13.70
N ASP A 52 19.55 -18.13 13.35
CA ASP A 52 20.75 -18.62 14.03
C ASP A 52 21.96 -17.70 13.82
N ALA A 53 22.14 -17.12 12.62
CA ALA A 53 23.19 -16.14 12.35
C ALA A 53 23.03 -14.86 13.18
N LEU A 54 21.80 -14.32 13.26
CA LEU A 54 21.49 -13.12 14.06
C LEU A 54 21.57 -13.38 15.56
N ARG A 55 21.39 -14.62 16.02
CA ARG A 55 21.60 -15.01 17.42
C ARG A 55 23.07 -14.89 17.81
N ILE A 56 23.99 -15.11 16.87
CA ILE A 56 25.44 -15.01 17.08
C ILE A 56 25.91 -13.57 16.89
N GLU A 57 25.50 -12.94 15.79
CA GLU A 57 25.87 -11.57 15.43
C GLU A 57 24.62 -10.72 15.16
N PRO A 58 24.04 -10.07 16.20
CA PRO A 58 22.79 -9.31 16.08
C PRO A 58 22.86 -8.10 15.13
N GLU A 59 24.06 -7.57 14.90
CA GLU A 59 24.31 -6.40 14.05
C GLU A 59 24.59 -6.76 12.58
N LEU A 60 24.45 -8.05 12.21
CA LEU A 60 24.66 -8.50 10.84
C LEU A 60 23.55 -7.99 9.92
N ALA A 61 23.79 -6.82 9.30
CA ALA A 61 22.81 -6.10 8.49
C ALA A 61 22.24 -6.95 7.33
N LEU A 62 23.09 -7.72 6.65
CA LEU A 62 22.67 -8.57 5.53
C LEU A 62 21.64 -9.62 5.95
N ALA A 63 21.89 -10.31 7.08
CA ALA A 63 20.96 -11.31 7.62
C ALA A 63 19.64 -10.69 8.08
N ARG A 64 19.70 -9.51 8.69
CA ARG A 64 18.51 -8.78 9.13
C ARG A 64 17.63 -8.35 7.95
N GLU A 65 18.23 -7.74 6.93
CA GLU A 65 17.48 -7.30 5.74
C GLU A 65 16.85 -8.47 4.99
N ALA A 66 17.56 -9.59 4.86
CA ALA A 66 17.05 -10.78 4.20
C ALA A 66 15.92 -11.43 4.99
N LEU A 67 16.06 -11.56 6.31
CA LEU A 67 15.00 -12.06 7.18
C LEU A 67 13.76 -11.15 7.15
N ASP A 68 13.94 -9.82 7.18
CA ASP A 68 12.85 -8.86 7.06
C ASP A 68 12.10 -9.02 5.73
N ARG A 69 12.82 -9.24 4.62
CA ARG A 69 12.20 -9.53 3.31
C ARG A 69 11.43 -10.84 3.34
N LEU A 70 12.01 -11.91 3.88
CA LEU A 70 11.38 -13.23 3.97
C LEU A 70 10.14 -13.20 4.86
N VAL A 71 10.23 -12.62 6.05
CA VAL A 71 9.10 -12.49 6.99
C VAL A 71 8.01 -11.59 6.40
N SER A 72 8.39 -10.49 5.74
CA SER A 72 7.44 -9.61 5.05
C SER A 72 6.69 -10.36 3.94
N MET A 73 7.35 -11.23 3.18
CA MET A 73 6.72 -12.00 2.10
C MET A 73 5.96 -13.23 2.59
N ALA A 74 6.37 -13.84 3.71
CA ALA A 74 5.77 -15.06 4.24
C ALA A 74 4.27 -14.94 4.55
N THR A 75 3.79 -13.73 4.89
CA THR A 75 2.38 -13.46 5.16
C THR A 75 1.64 -12.81 3.99
N LYS A 76 2.30 -12.62 2.83
CA LYS A 76 1.74 -11.98 1.63
C LYS A 76 1.46 -13.02 0.55
N MET A 77 0.60 -12.66 -0.41
CA MET A 77 0.26 -13.55 -1.53
C MET A 77 1.42 -13.77 -2.51
N ALA A 78 2.34 -12.81 -2.62
CA ALA A 78 3.47 -12.86 -3.53
C ALA A 78 4.75 -13.22 -2.78
N ASN A 79 5.64 -13.95 -3.45
CA ASN A 79 7.04 -14.04 -3.07
C ASN A 79 7.86 -13.00 -3.85
N VAL A 80 9.15 -12.87 -3.52
CA VAL A 80 10.07 -11.90 -4.14
C VAL A 80 10.12 -12.09 -5.66
N GLU A 81 10.32 -13.32 -6.13
CA GLU A 81 10.41 -13.65 -7.57
C GLU A 81 9.16 -13.17 -8.34
N LYS A 82 7.96 -13.41 -7.80
CA LYS A 82 6.69 -13.01 -8.43
C LYS A 82 6.45 -11.50 -8.37
N ALA A 83 6.88 -10.85 -7.29
CA ALA A 83 6.80 -9.40 -7.18
C ALA A 83 7.71 -8.73 -8.23
N GLU A 84 8.96 -9.19 -8.37
CA GLU A 84 9.90 -8.68 -9.36
C GLU A 84 9.43 -8.96 -10.80
N GLU A 85 8.93 -10.15 -11.09
CA GLU A 85 8.35 -10.50 -12.40
C GLU A 85 7.22 -9.55 -12.78
N LEU A 86 6.31 -9.26 -11.84
CA LEU A 86 5.21 -8.33 -12.05
C LEU A 86 5.71 -6.90 -12.28
N LEU A 87 6.65 -6.43 -11.45
CA LEU A 87 7.21 -5.09 -11.57
C LEU A 87 7.93 -4.91 -12.90
N GLU A 88 8.73 -5.88 -13.34
CA GLU A 88 9.43 -5.81 -14.62
C GLU A 88 8.47 -5.84 -15.80
N LYS A 89 7.42 -6.65 -15.73
CA LYS A 89 6.35 -6.66 -16.75
C LYS A 89 5.67 -5.30 -16.88
N LEU A 90 5.34 -4.66 -15.75
CA LEU A 90 4.75 -3.32 -15.73
C LEU A 90 5.73 -2.25 -16.23
N ARG A 91 7.00 -2.33 -15.80
CA ARG A 91 8.07 -1.42 -16.23
C ARG A 91 8.23 -1.47 -17.74
N SER A 92 8.39 -2.67 -18.30
CA SER A 92 8.54 -2.88 -19.74
C SER A 92 7.31 -2.39 -20.53
N ALA A 93 6.10 -2.68 -20.05
CA ALA A 93 4.86 -2.24 -20.73
C ALA A 93 4.62 -0.73 -20.66
N SER A 94 5.19 -0.04 -19.67
CA SER A 94 5.00 1.41 -19.46
C SER A 94 6.12 2.25 -20.08
N TRP A 95 7.26 1.64 -20.45
CA TRP A 95 8.48 2.36 -20.82
C TRP A 95 8.27 3.30 -22.01
N ASP A 96 7.78 2.78 -23.13
CA ASP A 96 7.61 3.56 -24.36
C ASP A 96 6.61 4.72 -24.16
N ALA A 97 5.56 4.51 -23.36
CA ALA A 97 4.59 5.55 -23.03
C ALA A 97 5.20 6.68 -22.18
N VAL A 98 6.07 6.35 -21.22
CA VAL A 98 6.77 7.35 -20.41
C VAL A 98 7.78 8.13 -21.24
N VAL A 99 8.48 7.48 -22.17
CA VAL A 99 9.39 8.17 -23.11
C VAL A 99 8.60 9.15 -23.98
N GLN A 100 7.48 8.71 -24.55
CA GLN A 100 6.61 9.60 -25.35
C GLN A 100 6.04 10.76 -24.52
N ASP A 101 5.58 10.51 -23.29
CA ASP A 101 5.08 11.58 -22.40
C ASP A 101 6.17 12.63 -22.12
N MET A 102 7.44 12.21 -21.97
CA MET A 102 8.56 13.14 -21.80
C MET A 102 8.90 13.93 -23.07
N GLU A 103 8.82 13.30 -24.24
CA GLU A 103 8.99 13.98 -25.53
C GLU A 103 7.87 15.01 -25.77
N ASP A 104 6.63 14.64 -25.48
CA ASP A 104 5.46 15.53 -25.59
C ASP A 104 5.61 16.78 -24.70
N LEU A 105 6.13 16.61 -23.48
CA LEU A 105 6.42 17.72 -22.56
C LEU A 105 7.52 18.64 -23.08
N LYS A 106 8.61 18.08 -23.63
CA LYS A 106 9.69 18.85 -24.25
C LYS A 106 9.18 19.62 -25.47
N ASP A 107 8.47 18.95 -26.37
CA ASP A 107 7.91 19.58 -27.56
C ASP A 107 6.92 20.69 -27.23
N PHE A 108 6.09 20.49 -26.21
CA PHE A 108 5.14 21.49 -25.77
C PHE A 108 5.81 22.69 -25.10
N SER A 109 6.75 22.47 -24.19
CA SER A 109 7.51 23.57 -23.56
C SER A 109 8.30 24.38 -24.61
N LYS A 110 8.88 23.73 -25.62
CA LYS A 110 9.53 24.38 -26.78
C LYS A 110 8.56 25.25 -27.58
N LYS A 111 7.37 24.72 -27.91
CA LYS A 111 6.31 25.47 -28.62
C LYS A 111 5.86 26.71 -27.84
N GLN A 112 5.91 26.66 -26.51
CA GLN A 112 5.58 27.78 -25.63
C GLN A 112 6.76 28.76 -25.43
N GLY A 113 7.94 28.50 -26.01
CA GLY A 113 9.11 29.39 -25.94
C GLY A 113 9.84 29.37 -24.60
N ALA A 114 9.73 28.28 -23.84
CA ALA A 114 10.37 28.17 -22.53
C ALA A 114 11.88 27.96 -22.65
N SER A 115 12.66 28.67 -21.83
CA SER A 115 14.13 28.60 -21.82
C SER A 115 14.67 27.24 -21.36
N GLU A 116 13.92 26.57 -20.48
CA GLU A 116 14.23 25.29 -19.88
C GLU A 116 13.82 24.09 -20.76
N ALA A 117 13.21 24.33 -21.92
CA ALA A 117 12.63 23.27 -22.74
C ALA A 117 13.64 22.29 -23.35
N ASP A 118 14.91 22.70 -23.45
CA ASP A 118 16.01 21.82 -23.90
C ASP A 118 16.52 20.90 -22.78
N ASP A 119 16.32 21.27 -21.50
CA ASP A 119 16.79 20.52 -20.34
C ASP A 119 15.80 20.59 -19.17
N LEU A 120 14.67 19.88 -19.32
CA LEU A 120 13.63 19.82 -18.29
C LEU A 120 14.12 19.10 -17.03
N ASN A 121 14.03 19.79 -15.89
CA ASN A 121 14.34 19.23 -14.59
C ASN A 121 13.12 18.57 -13.95
N HIS A 122 13.33 17.81 -12.87
CA HIS A 122 12.26 17.09 -12.18
C HIS A 122 11.11 18.00 -11.69
N TRP A 123 11.39 19.25 -11.30
CA TRP A 123 10.36 20.21 -10.86
C TRP A 123 9.55 20.81 -12.02
N ASP A 124 10.08 20.80 -13.24
CA ASP A 124 9.40 21.34 -14.44
C ASP A 124 8.31 20.37 -14.93
N ILE A 125 8.46 19.07 -14.66
CA ILE A 125 7.57 18.02 -15.15
C ILE A 125 6.12 18.28 -14.73
N SER A 126 5.85 18.52 -13.45
CA SER A 126 4.49 18.77 -12.96
C SER A 126 3.89 20.05 -13.54
N PHE A 127 4.69 21.11 -13.61
CA PHE A 127 4.27 22.41 -14.14
C PHE A 127 3.86 22.34 -15.62
N TRP A 128 4.66 21.65 -16.44
CA TRP A 128 4.37 21.47 -17.86
C TRP A 128 3.29 20.41 -18.11
N SER A 129 3.19 19.38 -17.26
CA SER A 129 2.14 18.36 -17.34
C SER A 129 0.73 18.93 -17.10
N GLU A 130 0.59 19.92 -16.22
CA GLU A 130 -0.68 20.63 -16.02
C GLU A 130 -1.06 21.53 -17.20
N ARG A 131 -0.05 22.13 -17.83
CA ARG A 131 -0.23 23.06 -18.96
C ARG A 131 -0.39 22.37 -20.29
N LEU A 132 0.19 21.17 -20.45
CA LEU A 132 0.07 20.34 -21.64
C LEU A 132 -1.41 20.02 -21.85
N PRO A 133 -2.08 20.67 -22.81
CA PRO A 133 -3.42 20.29 -23.19
C PRO A 133 -3.21 19.03 -24.01
N ARG A 134 -3.33 17.84 -23.40
CA ARG A 134 -3.32 16.60 -24.20
C ARG A 134 -4.40 16.81 -25.27
N VAL A 135 -3.97 16.87 -26.53
CA VAL A 135 -4.69 17.36 -27.72
C VAL A 135 -6.04 16.65 -27.98
N THR A 136 -6.45 15.71 -27.12
CA THR A 136 -7.71 14.96 -27.21
C THR A 136 -8.59 15.04 -25.95
N MET A 137 -8.07 15.47 -24.79
CA MET A 137 -8.88 15.62 -23.58
C MET A 137 -8.97 17.09 -23.21
N LYS A 138 -10.17 17.65 -23.33
CA LYS A 138 -10.56 18.90 -22.66
C LYS A 138 -10.45 18.69 -21.13
N LYS A 139 -9.23 18.64 -20.59
CA LYS A 139 -8.97 18.85 -19.16
C LYS A 139 -9.22 20.33 -18.90
N LYS A 140 -10.51 20.68 -18.81
CA LYS A 140 -10.91 21.90 -18.15
C LYS A 140 -10.44 21.77 -16.71
N ILE A 141 -9.36 22.50 -16.45
CA ILE A 141 -8.87 23.06 -15.20
C ILE A 141 -9.53 22.43 -13.96
N THR A 142 -8.73 21.74 -13.14
CA THR A 142 -9.12 21.20 -11.83
C THR A 142 -9.99 22.17 -11.03
N GLU A 143 -9.72 23.49 -11.12
CA GLU A 143 -10.54 24.55 -10.51
C GLU A 143 -11.93 24.74 -11.12
N GLU A 144 -12.12 24.60 -12.43
CA GLU A 144 -13.46 24.68 -13.07
C GLU A 144 -14.38 23.53 -12.65
N LEU A 145 -13.80 22.35 -12.37
CA LEU A 145 -14.56 21.17 -11.93
C LEU A 145 -14.89 21.21 -10.44
N ARG A 146 -14.11 21.93 -9.65
CA ARG A 146 -14.22 21.98 -8.19
C ARG A 146 -15.62 22.29 -7.65
N PRO A 147 -16.41 23.23 -8.21
CA PRO A 147 -17.78 23.49 -7.74
C PRO A 147 -18.74 22.29 -7.88
N TYR A 148 -18.45 21.37 -8.81
CA TYR A 148 -19.28 20.19 -9.06
C TYR A 148 -19.00 19.06 -8.06
N PHE A 149 -17.80 19.03 -7.47
CA PHE A 149 -17.36 17.99 -6.52
C PHE A 149 -17.41 18.45 -5.06
N SER A 150 -18.53 19.04 -4.64
CA SER A 150 -18.74 19.35 -3.23
C SER A 150 -18.84 18.06 -2.40
N LEU A 151 -18.13 17.99 -1.28
CA LEU A 151 -18.07 16.80 -0.42
C LEU A 151 -19.45 16.17 -0.11
N PRO A 152 -20.51 16.92 0.26
CA PRO A 152 -21.83 16.33 0.51
C PRO A 152 -22.39 15.56 -0.69
N LYS A 153 -22.33 16.16 -1.89
CA LYS A 153 -22.81 15.50 -3.12
C LYS A 153 -22.00 14.26 -3.48
N VAL A 154 -20.69 14.29 -3.26
CA VAL A 154 -19.81 13.14 -3.48
C VAL A 154 -20.19 11.99 -2.55
N MET A 155 -20.43 12.29 -1.27
CA MET A 155 -20.85 11.28 -0.29
C MET A 155 -22.22 10.71 -0.62
N ASP A 156 -23.19 11.55 -1.01
CA ASP A 156 -24.52 11.09 -1.43
C ASP A 156 -24.42 10.16 -2.65
N GLY A 157 -23.60 10.53 -3.64
CA GLY A 157 -23.32 9.68 -4.80
C GLY A 157 -22.68 8.34 -4.43
N LEU A 158 -21.67 8.37 -3.55
CA LEU A 158 -20.99 7.17 -3.06
C LEU A 158 -21.95 6.23 -2.31
N PHE A 159 -22.81 6.78 -1.45
CA PHE A 159 -23.80 5.99 -0.71
C PHE A 159 -24.86 5.39 -1.62
N ASN A 160 -25.32 6.14 -2.63
CA ASN A 160 -26.24 5.62 -3.64
C ASN A 160 -25.61 4.48 -4.46
N LEU A 161 -24.33 4.62 -4.84
CA LEU A 161 -23.61 3.55 -5.52
C LEU A 161 -23.51 2.30 -4.64
N ALA A 162 -23.15 2.46 -3.36
CA ALA A 162 -23.08 1.35 -2.41
C ALA A 162 -24.44 0.67 -2.22
N LYS A 163 -25.53 1.44 -2.20
CA LYS A 163 -26.90 0.91 -2.18
C LYS A 163 -27.21 0.08 -3.42
N THR A 164 -26.86 0.56 -4.62
CA THR A 164 -27.11 -0.16 -5.87
C THR A 164 -26.30 -1.45 -5.97
N LEU A 165 -25.02 -1.42 -5.57
CA LEU A 165 -24.13 -2.58 -5.70
C LEU A 165 -24.32 -3.62 -4.59
N PHE A 166 -24.56 -3.18 -3.35
CA PHE A 166 -24.51 -4.03 -2.17
C PHE A 166 -25.82 -4.09 -1.39
N GLY A 167 -26.85 -3.34 -1.80
CA GLY A 167 -28.15 -3.33 -1.13
C GLY A 167 -28.14 -2.71 0.28
N ILE A 168 -27.10 -1.95 0.63
CA ILE A 168 -26.94 -1.32 1.95
C ILE A 168 -27.45 0.12 1.96
N GLU A 169 -27.98 0.55 3.10
CA GLU A 169 -28.39 1.94 3.32
C GLU A 169 -27.46 2.61 4.33
N ILE A 170 -26.88 3.76 3.96
CA ILE A 170 -25.97 4.52 4.82
C ILE A 170 -26.66 5.82 5.24
N LYS A 171 -26.77 6.05 6.55
CA LYS A 171 -27.42 7.24 7.11
C LYS A 171 -26.55 7.91 8.18
N PRO A 172 -26.57 9.25 8.29
CA PRO A 172 -25.92 9.94 9.40
C PRO A 172 -26.44 9.46 10.76
N ALA A 173 -25.54 9.27 11.71
CA ALA A 173 -25.83 8.82 13.07
C ALA A 173 -25.10 9.68 14.13
N ASN A 174 -24.77 10.93 13.77
CA ASN A 174 -24.07 11.86 14.66
C ASN A 174 -24.77 11.96 16.04
N GLY A 175 -23.99 11.90 17.11
CA GLY A 175 -24.48 11.92 18.49
C GLY A 175 -24.71 10.54 19.11
N LEU A 176 -24.73 9.46 18.31
CA LEU A 176 -24.79 8.09 18.86
C LEU A 176 -23.45 7.65 19.47
N ALA A 177 -22.34 8.20 18.97
CA ALA A 177 -21.00 7.91 19.44
C ALA A 177 -20.21 9.22 19.69
N PRO A 178 -19.30 9.25 20.68
CA PRO A 178 -18.44 10.39 20.90
C PRO A 178 -17.45 10.55 19.73
N VAL A 179 -17.09 11.80 19.43
CA VAL A 179 -16.13 12.15 18.37
C VAL A 179 -14.99 13.00 18.93
N TRP A 180 -13.81 12.89 18.32
CA TRP A 180 -12.61 13.64 18.73
C TRP A 180 -12.51 15.04 18.14
N ASN A 181 -13.25 15.34 17.07
CA ASN A 181 -13.26 16.65 16.42
C ASN A 181 -14.65 16.96 15.85
N LYS A 182 -15.04 18.24 15.81
CA LYS A 182 -16.36 18.73 15.36
C LYS A 182 -16.67 18.41 13.90
N ASP A 183 -15.64 18.26 13.07
CA ASP A 183 -15.80 18.00 11.63
C ASP A 183 -15.91 16.50 11.32
N VAL A 184 -15.76 15.65 12.32
CA VAL A 184 -15.93 14.19 12.20
C VAL A 184 -17.40 13.87 12.05
N ARG A 185 -17.72 13.09 11.03
CA ARG A 185 -19.07 12.58 10.77
C ARG A 185 -19.15 11.12 11.13
N PHE A 186 -20.28 10.73 11.70
CA PHE A 186 -20.57 9.35 12.07
C PHE A 186 -21.77 8.83 11.29
N TYR A 187 -21.65 7.61 10.77
CA TYR A 187 -22.65 6.99 9.90
C TYR A 187 -23.03 5.59 10.39
N CYS A 188 -24.29 5.24 10.21
CA CYS A 188 -24.85 3.90 10.41
C CYS A 188 -25.08 3.25 9.05
N VAL A 189 -24.62 2.01 8.89
CA VAL A 189 -24.84 1.16 7.71
C VAL A 189 -25.90 0.13 8.07
N LYS A 190 -26.93 0.03 7.24
CA LYS A 190 -28.05 -0.88 7.40
C LYS A 190 -28.17 -1.85 6.24
N ASP A 191 -28.66 -3.04 6.51
CA ASP A 191 -29.03 -4.01 5.48
C ASP A 191 -30.38 -3.66 4.80
N SER A 192 -30.80 -4.50 3.86
CA SER A 192 -32.08 -4.37 3.15
C SER A 192 -33.31 -4.51 4.05
N SER A 193 -33.15 -5.09 5.24
CA SER A 193 -34.19 -5.22 6.28
C SER A 193 -34.18 -4.06 7.28
N ALA A 194 -33.37 -3.02 7.02
CA ALA A 194 -33.16 -1.85 7.88
C ALA A 194 -32.49 -2.14 9.23
N ASN A 195 -31.86 -3.31 9.38
CA ASN A 195 -31.08 -3.65 10.58
C ASN A 195 -29.68 -3.02 10.49
N PRO A 196 -29.16 -2.41 11.57
CA PRO A 196 -27.78 -1.93 11.62
C PRO A 196 -26.78 -3.09 11.52
N ILE A 197 -25.83 -2.99 10.59
CA ILE A 197 -24.80 -4.02 10.34
C ILE A 197 -23.36 -3.52 10.47
N ALA A 198 -23.14 -2.20 10.44
CA ALA A 198 -21.85 -1.56 10.66
C ALA A 198 -21.99 -0.06 10.93
N TYR A 199 -20.90 0.56 11.34
CA TYR A 199 -20.81 2.00 11.55
C TYR A 199 -19.45 2.50 11.09
N PHE A 200 -19.32 3.78 10.77
CA PHE A 200 -18.02 4.33 10.43
C PHE A 200 -17.91 5.81 10.76
N TYR A 201 -16.70 6.22 11.11
CA TYR A 201 -16.31 7.61 11.24
C TYR A 201 -15.68 8.10 9.94
N PHE A 202 -15.88 9.37 9.64
CA PHE A 202 -15.28 10.04 8.51
C PHE A 202 -14.71 11.38 8.95
N ASP A 203 -13.39 11.51 8.83
CA ASP A 203 -12.63 12.72 9.16
C ASP A 203 -11.97 13.25 7.88
N PRO A 204 -12.61 14.21 7.17
CA PRO A 204 -12.26 14.54 5.78
C PRO A 204 -11.22 15.64 5.59
N TYR A 205 -11.00 16.49 6.60
CA TYR A 205 -10.22 17.71 6.44
C TYR A 205 -8.78 17.54 6.92
N THR A 206 -7.85 18.24 6.25
CA THR A 206 -6.45 18.31 6.67
C THR A 206 -6.33 19.11 7.96
N ARG A 207 -5.49 18.63 8.89
CA ARG A 207 -5.12 19.34 10.13
C ARG A 207 -3.66 19.06 10.46
N PRO A 208 -2.69 19.69 9.75
CA PRO A 208 -1.28 19.29 9.79
C PRO A 208 -0.63 19.36 11.18
N SER A 209 -1.15 20.17 12.09
CA SER A 209 -0.64 20.31 13.46
C SER A 209 -0.92 19.08 14.34
N GLU A 210 -1.96 18.30 14.04
CA GLU A 210 -2.45 17.23 14.93
C GLU A 210 -2.89 15.95 14.21
N LYS A 211 -3.02 15.96 12.88
CA LYS A 211 -3.49 14.84 12.06
C LYS A 211 -2.43 14.49 11.01
N ARG A 212 -2.11 13.19 10.93
CA ARG A 212 -1.20 12.63 9.92
C ARG A 212 -1.70 12.98 8.51
N GLY A 213 -0.78 13.26 7.58
CA GLY A 213 -1.12 13.50 6.17
C GLY A 213 -1.51 12.22 5.42
N GLY A 214 -2.16 12.38 4.27
CA GLY A 214 -2.59 11.28 3.38
C GLY A 214 -4.01 10.79 3.63
N ALA A 215 -4.37 9.66 3.03
CA ALA A 215 -5.67 9.02 3.22
C ALA A 215 -5.48 7.57 3.68
N TRP A 216 -6.19 7.17 4.71
CA TRP A 216 -6.11 5.82 5.26
C TRP A 216 -7.46 5.38 5.84
N MET A 217 -7.57 4.08 6.03
CA MET A 217 -8.67 3.44 6.74
C MET A 217 -8.10 2.71 7.94
N ASP A 218 -8.77 2.82 9.09
CA ASP A 218 -8.40 2.11 10.31
C ASP A 218 -9.62 1.42 10.94
N GLU A 219 -9.39 0.31 11.61
CA GLU A 219 -10.41 -0.44 12.35
C GLU A 219 -10.55 0.14 13.77
N VAL A 220 -11.77 0.36 14.26
CA VAL A 220 -11.98 0.65 15.70
C VAL A 220 -12.38 -0.60 16.47
N VAL A 221 -13.29 -1.41 15.92
CA VAL A 221 -13.65 -2.73 16.48
C VAL A 221 -14.04 -3.65 15.32
N SER A 222 -13.60 -4.91 15.40
CA SER A 222 -13.93 -5.97 14.44
C SER A 222 -15.26 -6.62 14.74
N ARG A 223 -15.88 -7.14 13.67
CA ARG A 223 -17.06 -8.00 13.78
C ARG A 223 -16.68 -9.29 14.52
N SER A 224 -17.18 -9.47 15.74
CA SER A 224 -16.88 -10.64 16.55
C SER A 224 -18.11 -11.13 17.32
N ARG A 225 -18.40 -12.43 17.19
CA ARG A 225 -19.45 -13.10 17.99
C ARG A 225 -19.10 -13.11 19.48
N VAL A 226 -17.82 -13.26 19.81
CA VAL A 226 -17.33 -13.37 21.21
C VAL A 226 -17.52 -12.07 21.97
N LEU A 227 -17.43 -10.93 21.27
CA LEU A 227 -17.60 -9.60 21.87
C LEU A 227 -19.08 -9.16 21.94
N SER A 228 -20.03 -10.00 21.50
CA SER A 228 -21.46 -9.71 21.62
C SER A 228 -21.89 -9.81 23.08
N ARG A 229 -22.42 -8.71 23.64
CA ARG A 229 -22.86 -8.66 25.05
C ARG A 229 -24.23 -9.30 25.29
N ASN A 230 -24.97 -9.67 24.25
CA ASN A 230 -26.26 -10.36 24.33
C ASN A 230 -26.31 -11.49 23.27
N ASP A 231 -26.94 -12.63 23.61
CA ASP A 231 -27.22 -13.78 22.72
C ASP A 231 -28.16 -13.44 21.54
N SER A 232 -28.48 -12.17 21.32
CA SER A 232 -29.11 -11.70 20.09
C SER A 232 -28.08 -11.68 18.96
N GLU A 233 -28.34 -12.43 17.89
CA GLU A 233 -27.51 -12.59 16.66
C GLU A 233 -27.21 -11.30 15.87
N SER A 234 -27.31 -10.12 16.47
CA SER A 234 -27.37 -8.84 15.75
C SER A 234 -26.50 -7.74 16.39
N PHE A 235 -25.28 -8.08 16.81
CA PHE A 235 -24.24 -7.07 17.01
C PHE A 235 -23.07 -7.29 16.05
N GLN A 236 -23.21 -6.70 14.86
CA GLN A 236 -22.14 -6.55 13.89
C GLN A 236 -21.61 -5.12 14.01
N PHE A 237 -20.51 -4.92 14.71
CA PHE A 237 -19.80 -3.65 14.68
C PHE A 237 -18.48 -3.87 13.94
N CYS A 238 -18.45 -3.53 12.66
CA CYS A 238 -17.22 -3.04 12.06
C CYS A 238 -17.27 -1.52 12.22
N TRP A 239 -16.28 -0.97 12.91
CA TRP A 239 -16.05 0.46 12.90
C TRP A 239 -14.90 0.73 11.95
N THR A 240 -15.21 1.43 10.88
CA THR A 240 -14.19 1.89 9.96
C THR A 240 -13.96 3.37 10.23
N THR A 241 -12.74 3.81 10.45
CA THR A 241 -12.42 5.23 10.38
C THR A 241 -11.74 5.48 9.05
N LEU A 242 -12.45 6.15 8.13
CA LEU A 242 -11.84 6.68 6.92
C LEU A 242 -11.31 8.07 7.25
N PHE A 243 -9.99 8.16 7.36
CA PHE A 243 -9.30 9.44 7.41
C PHE A 243 -8.94 9.82 5.98
N TYR A 244 -9.56 10.89 5.51
CA TYR A 244 -9.20 11.47 4.22
C TYR A 244 -8.47 12.78 4.54
N SER A 245 -7.28 12.97 3.99
CA SER A 245 -6.62 14.27 3.94
C SER A 245 -6.33 14.56 2.47
N LEU A 246 -7.30 15.14 1.78
CA LEU A 246 -6.99 15.84 0.53
C LEU A 246 -6.18 17.07 0.89
N ALA A 247 -5.01 17.22 0.27
CA ALA A 247 -4.18 18.43 0.35
C ALA A 247 -4.79 19.65 -0.38
N TYR A 248 -6.06 19.57 -0.78
CA TYR A 248 -6.76 20.69 -1.38
C TYR A 248 -7.66 21.31 -0.32
N ASP A 249 -7.24 22.48 0.16
CA ASP A 249 -7.98 23.38 1.01
C ASP A 249 -9.30 23.77 0.34
N PHE A 250 -10.34 22.95 0.50
CA PHE A 250 -11.73 23.32 0.17
C PHE A 250 -12.13 24.45 1.12
N GLY A 251 -11.79 25.67 0.70
CA GLY A 251 -11.88 26.90 1.48
C GLY A 251 -13.06 26.93 2.43
N SER A 252 -12.75 27.24 3.69
CA SER A 252 -13.74 27.43 4.73
C SER A 252 -14.70 28.56 4.34
N LYS A 253 -15.98 28.38 4.69
CA LYS A 253 -16.91 29.50 4.84
C LYS A 253 -16.43 30.47 5.92
#